data_AF-A0A178B5B6-F1
#
_entry.id   AF-A0A178B5B6-F1
#
_cell.length_a   1.000
_cell.length_b   1.000
_cell.length_c   1.000
_cell.angle_alpha   90.00
_cell.angle_beta   90.00
_cell.angle_gamma   90.00
#
_symmetry.space_group_name_H-M   'P 1'
#
loop_
_entity.id
_entity.type
_entity.pdbx_description
1 polymer ?
#
loop_
_entity_poly.entity_id
_entity_poly.type
_entity_poly.pdbx_seq_one_letter_code
_entity_poly.pdbx_strand_id
1 'polypeptide(L)'
;MMGRTDDGSLGGICGYAKSKYEERIAEKRQRRSYSEPGGVGQRYGQGKLHKPPQPQSMLERPRNRLRKKIVIPELASRPANMLFVLEYEPYPHLIQPGKVLGVYSTFDAVTLGALQHGAYTFSREGLLDGSEYLSSTGRIKIIRTDVQRSGVKVVVPERSQSLHGEHVRLDIPHPQSLEEDSPKADPLRKAVYLAVREDARTASWIGVYEDKSLAWGACLKDKAMCTVANTLSEEVRSISDENMPQVSGRLDGLGRVTWKTQEYQIHGPRQ
;
A
#
# COMPACT_ATOMS: atom_id res chain seq x y z
N MET A 1 -44.94 -26.09 -38.59
CA MET A 1 -44.83 -24.98 -39.57
C MET A 1 -44.07 -23.85 -38.86
N MET A 2 -42.74 -23.84 -38.84
CA MET A 2 -41.78 -23.33 -39.86
C MET A 2 -41.88 -21.84 -40.16
N GLY A 3 -40.74 -21.16 -39.92
CA GLY A 3 -40.34 -19.85 -40.46
C GLY A 3 -40.26 -18.76 -39.38
N ARG A 4 -39.17 -18.01 -39.18
CA ARG A 4 -37.90 -17.90 -39.91
C ARG A 4 -36.96 -17.10 -38.99
N THR A 5 -35.74 -17.59 -38.79
CA THR A 5 -34.64 -16.91 -38.09
C THR A 5 -33.88 -16.06 -39.10
N ASP A 6 -33.72 -14.77 -38.83
CA ASP A 6 -32.80 -13.90 -39.57
C ASP A 6 -31.49 -13.76 -38.79
N ASP A 7 -30.42 -14.24 -39.42
CA ASP A 7 -29.03 -14.18 -38.98
C ASP A 7 -28.49 -12.74 -39.11
N GLY A 8 -28.37 -12.07 -37.96
CA GLY A 8 -27.66 -10.81 -37.82
C GLY A 8 -26.15 -11.01 -37.71
N SER A 9 -25.46 -10.98 -38.84
CA SER A 9 -24.00 -10.90 -38.98
C SER A 9 -23.42 -9.66 -38.27
N LEU A 10 -22.78 -9.86 -37.11
CA LEU A 10 -21.88 -8.88 -36.48
C LEU A 10 -20.62 -9.58 -35.91
N GLY A 11 -19.86 -10.24 -36.78
CA GLY A 11 -18.54 -10.79 -36.45
C GLY A 11 -17.44 -10.02 -37.18
N GLY A 12 -16.95 -8.91 -36.62
CA GLY A 12 -16.04 -8.05 -37.39
C GLY A 12 -15.21 -7.02 -36.65
N ILE A 13 -14.76 -7.25 -35.40
CA ILE A 13 -13.79 -6.31 -34.76
C ILE A 13 -12.72 -7.02 -33.88
N CYS A 14 -12.58 -8.35 -33.93
CA CYS A 14 -11.64 -9.10 -33.06
C CYS A 14 -10.40 -9.68 -33.79
N GLY A 15 -10.00 -9.11 -34.93
CA GLY A 15 -8.88 -9.62 -35.74
C GLY A 15 -7.57 -8.82 -35.67
N TYR A 16 -7.61 -7.54 -35.28
CA TYR A 16 -6.47 -6.62 -35.47
C TYR A 16 -5.35 -6.75 -34.43
N ALA A 17 -5.65 -7.22 -33.21
CA ALA A 17 -4.65 -7.30 -32.13
C ALA A 17 -3.69 -8.49 -32.27
N LYS A 18 -4.09 -9.57 -32.93
CA LYS A 18 -3.29 -10.80 -33.05
C LYS A 18 -2.19 -10.67 -34.12
N SER A 19 -2.48 -9.99 -35.23
CA SER A 19 -1.53 -9.80 -36.35
C SER A 19 -0.28 -9.00 -35.96
N LYS A 20 -0.41 -7.98 -35.10
CA LYS A 20 0.74 -7.14 -34.67
C LYS A 20 1.72 -7.83 -33.71
N TYR A 21 1.29 -8.91 -33.04
CA TYR A 21 2.15 -9.65 -32.11
C TYR A 21 3.02 -10.69 -32.83
N GLU A 22 2.48 -11.33 -33.87
CA GLU A 22 3.22 -12.32 -34.67
C GLU A 22 4.31 -11.67 -35.55
N GLU A 23 4.04 -10.49 -36.11
CA GLU A 23 5.01 -9.69 -36.88
C GLU A 23 6.28 -9.36 -36.04
N ARG A 24 6.09 -9.07 -34.74
CA ARG A 24 7.19 -8.67 -33.84
C ARG A 24 8.04 -9.85 -33.34
N ILE A 25 7.54 -11.09 -33.43
CA ILE A 25 8.29 -12.30 -33.06
C ILE A 25 9.15 -12.79 -34.23
N ALA A 26 8.72 -12.56 -35.48
CA ALA A 26 9.47 -12.95 -36.67
C ALA A 26 10.76 -12.13 -36.86
N GLU A 27 10.75 -10.82 -36.60
CA GLU A 27 11.93 -9.96 -36.79
C GLU A 27 13.11 -10.26 -35.85
N LYS A 28 12.86 -10.88 -34.68
CA LYS A 28 13.93 -11.17 -33.71
C LYS A 28 14.71 -12.45 -33.98
N ARG A 29 14.30 -13.29 -34.94
CA ARG A 29 14.97 -14.58 -35.21
C ARG A 29 16.00 -14.55 -36.34
N GLN A 30 16.19 -13.43 -37.03
CA GLN A 30 16.94 -13.39 -38.30
C GLN A 30 18.28 -12.63 -38.24
N ARG A 31 19.02 -12.71 -37.14
CA ARG A 31 20.41 -12.24 -37.07
C ARG A 31 21.28 -13.18 -36.27
N ARG A 32 21.78 -14.25 -36.90
CA ARG A 32 23.00 -14.97 -36.50
C ARG A 32 23.46 -15.89 -37.64
N SER A 33 24.45 -15.41 -38.39
CA SER A 33 25.30 -16.26 -39.24
C SER A 33 26.70 -15.65 -39.33
N TYR A 34 27.67 -16.48 -38.91
CA TYR A 34 29.04 -16.70 -39.42
C TYR A 34 30.04 -15.54 -39.59
N SER A 35 31.20 -15.69 -38.93
CA SER A 35 32.51 -15.87 -39.59
C SER A 35 33.65 -16.13 -38.59
N GLU A 36 34.37 -17.25 -38.75
CA GLU A 36 35.80 -17.44 -38.41
C GLU A 36 36.69 -16.76 -39.49
N PRO A 37 37.97 -16.40 -39.23
CA PRO A 37 39.10 -17.33 -39.39
C PRO A 37 40.27 -17.14 -38.39
N GLY A 38 41.22 -18.09 -38.39
CA GLY A 38 42.33 -18.21 -37.43
C GLY A 38 43.61 -17.42 -37.74
N GLY A 39 44.63 -17.67 -36.91
CA GLY A 39 45.96 -17.06 -37.04
C GLY A 39 46.91 -17.44 -35.91
N VAL A 40 47.81 -18.39 -36.20
CA VAL A 40 48.95 -18.79 -35.36
C VAL A 40 50.04 -17.72 -35.43
N GLY A 41 50.67 -17.37 -34.31
CA GLY A 41 51.86 -16.49 -34.33
C GLY A 41 52.46 -16.15 -32.97
N GLN A 42 53.26 -17.06 -32.42
CA GLN A 42 54.29 -16.74 -31.42
C GLN A 42 55.36 -15.82 -32.01
N ARG A 43 55.77 -14.75 -31.31
CA ARG A 43 57.18 -14.28 -31.25
C ARG A 43 57.47 -13.53 -29.95
N TYR A 44 58.49 -14.02 -29.24
CA TYR A 44 59.19 -13.33 -28.16
C TYR A 44 60.06 -12.20 -28.72
N GLY A 45 60.18 -11.09 -27.98
CA GLY A 45 61.12 -10.02 -28.27
C GLY A 45 61.31 -9.12 -27.04
N GLN A 46 62.46 -9.26 -26.39
CA GLN A 46 62.89 -8.41 -25.28
C GLN A 46 63.35 -7.02 -25.75
N GLY A 47 63.21 -6.04 -24.85
CA GLY A 47 64.11 -4.90 -24.74
C GLY A 47 63.61 -3.61 -25.38
N LYS A 48 63.30 -2.62 -24.53
CA LYS A 48 64.17 -1.46 -24.28
C LYS A 48 63.47 -0.48 -23.34
N LEU A 49 64.12 -0.25 -22.19
CA LEU A 49 63.92 0.90 -21.30
C LEU A 49 63.99 2.19 -22.14
N HIS A 50 62.91 2.97 -22.21
CA HIS A 50 63.02 4.37 -22.61
C HIS A 50 62.02 5.27 -21.87
N LYS A 51 62.64 6.13 -21.05
CA LYS A 51 62.24 7.43 -20.49
C LYS A 51 61.06 7.47 -19.49
N PRO A 52 61.28 7.99 -18.27
CA PRO A 52 60.16 8.35 -17.40
C PRO A 52 59.40 9.54 -18.02
N PRO A 53 58.05 9.52 -18.05
CA PRO A 53 57.27 10.68 -18.47
C PRO A 53 57.47 11.81 -17.45
N GLN A 54 57.88 12.98 -17.93
CA GLN A 54 58.03 14.19 -17.13
C GLN A 54 56.67 14.61 -16.52
N PRO A 55 56.63 15.04 -15.26
CA PRO A 55 55.42 15.59 -14.66
C PRO A 55 55.11 16.95 -15.30
N GLN A 56 54.03 17.01 -16.08
CA GLN A 56 53.43 18.29 -16.45
C GLN A 56 52.80 18.90 -15.20
N SER A 57 53.46 19.90 -14.60
CA SER A 57 52.88 20.74 -13.56
C SER A 57 51.77 21.59 -14.17
N MET A 58 50.56 21.05 -14.24
CA MET A 58 49.38 21.83 -14.59
C MET A 58 49.01 22.69 -13.39
N LEU A 59 49.23 23.99 -13.55
CA LEU A 59 48.66 25.07 -12.75
C LEU A 59 47.19 24.77 -12.43
N GLU A 60 46.94 24.40 -11.18
CA GLU A 60 45.62 24.16 -10.63
C GLU A 60 44.91 25.52 -10.48
N ARG A 61 44.18 25.93 -11.53
CA ARG A 61 43.23 27.04 -11.40
C ARG A 61 42.16 26.61 -10.39
N PRO A 62 41.88 27.39 -9.33
CA PRO A 62 40.79 27.09 -8.43
C PRO A 62 39.47 27.37 -9.16
N ARG A 63 38.95 26.34 -9.83
CA ARG A 63 37.63 26.41 -10.48
C ARG A 63 36.59 26.25 -9.38
N ASN A 64 36.19 27.38 -8.83
CA ASN A 64 35.07 27.49 -7.89
C ASN A 64 33.77 27.17 -8.66
N ARG A 65 33.56 25.90 -9.00
CA ARG A 65 32.29 25.42 -9.56
C ARG A 65 31.41 25.11 -8.37
N LEU A 66 30.35 25.91 -8.22
CA LEU A 66 29.20 25.63 -7.37
C LEU A 66 28.75 24.19 -7.67
N ARG A 67 29.18 23.23 -6.85
CA ARG A 67 28.70 21.85 -6.95
C ARG A 67 27.26 21.90 -6.49
N LYS A 68 26.32 21.94 -7.44
CA LYS A 68 24.93 21.62 -7.14
C LYS A 68 24.98 20.25 -6.46
N LYS A 69 24.71 20.22 -5.15
CA LYS A 69 24.35 18.98 -4.47
C LYS A 69 23.15 18.46 -5.25
N ILE A 70 23.39 17.47 -6.11
CA ILE A 70 22.31 16.65 -6.62
C ILE A 70 21.90 15.86 -5.38
N VAL A 71 20.93 16.40 -4.65
CA VAL A 71 20.14 15.62 -3.72
C VAL A 71 19.43 14.63 -4.61
N ILE A 72 20.01 13.43 -4.74
CA ILE A 72 19.28 12.29 -5.27
C ILE A 72 18.12 12.14 -4.29
N PRO A 73 16.86 12.36 -4.72
CA PRO A 73 15.74 12.05 -3.85
C PRO A 73 15.93 10.59 -3.49
N GLU A 74 16.14 10.28 -2.21
CA GLU A 74 15.89 8.92 -1.72
C GLU A 74 14.49 8.62 -2.22
N LEU A 75 14.41 7.77 -3.24
CA LEU A 75 13.15 7.21 -3.72
C LEU A 75 12.61 6.48 -2.50
N ALA A 76 11.80 7.18 -1.69
CA ALA A 76 11.10 6.64 -0.55
C ALA A 76 10.51 5.33 -1.03
N SER A 77 11.12 4.23 -0.57
CA SER A 77 10.89 2.94 -1.20
C SER A 77 9.41 2.66 -1.01
N ARG A 78 8.66 2.61 -2.11
CA ARG A 78 7.20 2.48 -2.01
C ARG A 78 6.86 1.24 -1.16
N PRO A 79 5.84 1.30 -0.30
CA PRO A 79 5.41 0.12 0.44
C PRO A 79 5.10 -1.01 -0.54
N ALA A 80 5.33 -2.26 -0.12
CA ALA A 80 4.99 -3.42 -0.95
C ALA A 80 3.53 -3.33 -1.39
N ASN A 81 3.22 -3.78 -2.61
CA ASN A 81 1.84 -3.77 -3.12
C ASN A 81 0.90 -4.65 -2.28
N MET A 82 1.49 -5.52 -1.48
CA MET A 82 0.81 -6.55 -0.71
C MET A 82 1.43 -6.60 0.68
N LEU A 83 0.58 -6.62 1.68
CA LEU A 83 0.93 -6.68 3.09
C LEU A 83 0.15 -7.82 3.75
N PHE A 84 0.55 -8.15 4.98
CA PHE A 84 -0.10 -9.13 5.82
C PHE A 84 -0.63 -8.42 7.07
N VAL A 85 -1.94 -8.44 7.27
CA VAL A 85 -2.61 -7.89 8.44
C VAL A 85 -2.77 -9.01 9.46
N LEU A 86 -2.33 -8.78 10.68
CA LEU A 86 -2.50 -9.70 11.80
C LEU A 86 -3.74 -9.27 12.59
N GLU A 87 -4.76 -10.10 12.61
CA GLU A 87 -6.02 -9.85 13.29
C GLU A 87 -6.20 -10.82 14.47
N TYR A 88 -6.71 -10.32 15.59
CA TYR A 88 -7.13 -11.12 16.74
C TYR A 88 -8.65 -11.14 16.84
N GLU A 89 -9.21 -12.34 16.96
CA GLU A 89 -10.63 -12.55 17.20
C GLU A 89 -10.81 -13.24 18.57
N PRO A 90 -11.50 -12.60 19.54
CA PRO A 90 -11.66 -13.15 20.88
C PRO A 90 -12.64 -14.34 20.90
N TYR A 91 -12.42 -15.25 21.85
CA TYR A 91 -13.34 -16.33 22.19
C TYR A 91 -14.01 -16.07 23.55
N PRO A 92 -15.33 -16.29 23.71
CA PRO A 92 -16.28 -16.70 22.67
C PRO A 92 -16.48 -15.65 21.55
N HIS A 93 -16.73 -16.13 20.35
CA HIS A 93 -16.89 -15.30 19.15
C HIS A 93 -18.07 -14.32 19.28
N LEU A 94 -17.96 -13.17 18.62
CA LEU A 94 -19.02 -12.13 18.51
C LEU A 94 -19.41 -11.43 19.82
N ILE A 95 -18.61 -11.57 20.89
CA ILE A 95 -18.80 -10.82 22.14
C ILE A 95 -18.13 -9.44 22.04
N GLN A 96 -16.98 -9.38 21.40
CA GLN A 96 -16.20 -8.16 21.20
C GLN A 96 -15.67 -8.10 19.78
N PRO A 97 -15.53 -6.89 19.21
CA PRO A 97 -14.96 -6.72 17.88
C PRO A 97 -13.53 -7.26 17.80
N GLY A 98 -13.19 -7.81 16.63
CA GLY A 98 -11.82 -8.19 16.32
C GLY A 98 -10.87 -6.99 16.37
N LYS A 99 -9.59 -7.26 16.63
CA LYS A 99 -8.55 -6.23 16.75
C LYS A 99 -7.40 -6.50 15.81
N VAL A 100 -7.01 -5.50 15.02
CA VAL A 100 -5.73 -5.57 14.27
C VAL A 100 -4.58 -5.39 15.26
N LEU A 101 -3.73 -6.41 15.30
CA LEU A 101 -2.52 -6.48 16.12
C LEU A 101 -1.32 -5.83 15.43
N GLY A 102 -1.25 -5.88 14.11
CA GLY A 102 -0.18 -5.24 13.34
C GLY A 102 -0.28 -5.49 11.84
N VAL A 103 0.55 -4.76 11.08
CA VAL A 103 0.67 -4.89 9.63
C VAL A 103 2.12 -5.19 9.28
N TYR A 104 2.33 -6.18 8.41
CA TYR A 104 3.65 -6.74 8.13
C TYR A 104 3.90 -6.81 6.63
N SER A 105 5.18 -6.69 6.25
CA SER A 105 5.61 -6.70 4.85
C SER A 105 5.82 -8.10 4.25
N THR A 106 6.05 -9.11 5.08
CA THR A 106 6.38 -10.48 4.65
C THR A 106 5.63 -11.49 5.50
N PHE A 107 5.42 -12.69 4.93
CA PHE A 107 4.75 -13.79 5.63
C PHE A 107 5.52 -14.22 6.89
N ASP A 108 6.84 -14.35 6.78
CA ASP A 108 7.69 -14.74 7.93
C ASP A 108 7.61 -13.73 9.08
N ALA A 109 7.57 -12.43 8.77
CA ALA A 109 7.46 -11.38 9.79
C ALA A 109 6.10 -11.41 10.49
N VAL A 110 5.01 -11.66 9.77
CA VAL A 110 3.67 -11.76 10.39
C VAL A 110 3.51 -13.03 11.20
N THR A 111 4.08 -14.15 10.76
CA THR A 111 4.11 -15.39 11.55
C THR A 111 4.88 -15.21 12.85
N LEU A 112 6.05 -14.55 12.79
CA LEU A 112 6.79 -14.20 14.01
C LEU A 112 5.97 -13.26 14.91
N GLY A 113 5.27 -12.29 14.33
CA GLY A 113 4.33 -11.42 15.05
C GLY A 113 3.21 -12.21 15.73
N ALA A 114 2.60 -13.18 15.03
CA ALA A 114 1.56 -14.05 15.60
C ALA A 114 2.07 -14.79 16.85
N LEU A 115 3.28 -15.36 16.79
CA LEU A 115 3.91 -16.02 17.92
C LEU A 115 4.18 -15.05 19.08
N GLN A 116 4.63 -13.82 18.79
CA GLN A 116 4.82 -12.77 19.81
C GLN A 116 3.50 -12.37 20.49
N HIS A 117 2.38 -12.51 19.79
CA HIS A 117 1.04 -12.28 20.33
C HIS A 117 0.40 -13.53 20.96
N GLY A 118 1.18 -14.59 21.21
CA GLY A 118 0.72 -15.77 21.96
C GLY A 118 0.02 -16.83 21.12
N ALA A 119 0.21 -16.83 19.79
CA ALA A 119 -0.13 -17.98 18.96
C ALA A 119 0.70 -19.20 19.38
N TYR A 120 0.05 -20.35 19.59
CA TYR A 120 0.76 -21.57 20.00
C TYR A 120 0.52 -22.77 19.08
N THR A 121 -0.62 -22.85 18.40
CA THR A 121 -0.93 -23.91 17.44
C THR A 121 -1.74 -23.36 16.29
N PHE A 122 -1.72 -24.05 15.15
CA PHE A 122 -2.63 -23.79 14.05
C PHE A 122 -4.05 -24.20 14.41
N SER A 123 -5.02 -23.47 13.87
CA SER A 123 -6.40 -23.97 13.84
C SER A 123 -6.53 -25.08 12.79
N ARG A 124 -7.72 -25.72 12.72
CA ARG A 124 -8.00 -26.70 11.68
C ARG A 124 -7.85 -26.11 10.27
N GLU A 125 -8.28 -24.87 10.09
CA GLU A 125 -8.20 -24.16 8.81
C GLU A 125 -6.75 -23.73 8.53
N GLY A 126 -6.10 -23.14 9.53
CA GLY A 126 -4.71 -22.68 9.42
C GLY A 126 -3.67 -23.79 9.28
N LEU A 127 -4.03 -25.06 9.56
CA LEU A 127 -3.12 -26.19 9.33
C LEU A 127 -2.79 -26.37 7.84
N LEU A 128 -3.66 -25.94 6.94
CA LEU A 128 -3.50 -26.11 5.50
C LEU A 128 -2.66 -24.99 4.86
N ASP A 129 -2.85 -23.75 5.30
CA ASP A 129 -2.31 -22.57 4.63
C ASP A 129 -1.48 -21.64 5.55
N GLY A 130 -1.44 -21.92 6.85
CA GLY A 130 -0.77 -21.10 7.85
C GLY A 130 -1.47 -19.77 8.13
N SER A 131 -2.72 -19.59 7.71
CA SER A 131 -3.43 -18.31 7.84
C SER A 131 -4.10 -18.10 9.20
N GLU A 132 -4.28 -19.16 10.01
CA GLU A 132 -4.97 -19.05 11.30
C GLU A 132 -4.28 -19.84 12.41
N TYR A 133 -4.11 -19.17 13.55
CA TYR A 133 -3.54 -19.70 14.78
C TYR A 133 -4.57 -19.61 15.90
N LEU A 134 -4.44 -20.50 16.89
CA LEU A 134 -5.14 -20.42 18.16
C LEU A 134 -4.26 -19.75 19.20
N SER A 135 -4.87 -18.90 20.02
CA SER A 135 -4.30 -18.34 21.24
C SER A 135 -5.13 -18.77 22.44
N SER A 136 -4.64 -18.54 23.67
CA SER A 136 -5.33 -18.98 24.89
C SER A 136 -6.71 -18.34 25.07
N THR A 137 -6.93 -17.18 24.45
CA THR A 137 -8.13 -16.36 24.60
C THR A 137 -8.93 -16.20 23.31
N GLY A 138 -8.49 -16.78 22.20
CA GLY A 138 -9.12 -16.57 20.90
C GLY A 138 -8.36 -17.16 19.72
N ARG A 139 -8.50 -16.50 18.57
CA ARG A 139 -7.82 -16.86 17.33
C ARG A 139 -7.04 -15.67 16.79
N ILE A 140 -5.94 -15.97 16.10
CA ILE A 140 -5.11 -14.98 15.42
C ILE A 140 -5.09 -15.34 13.94
N LYS A 141 -5.55 -14.43 13.10
CA LYS A 141 -5.65 -14.59 11.64
C LYS A 141 -4.61 -13.74 10.94
N ILE A 142 -4.03 -14.30 9.88
CA ILE A 142 -3.11 -13.65 8.96
C ILE A 142 -3.88 -13.40 7.66
N ILE A 143 -4.16 -12.15 7.37
CA ILE A 143 -4.92 -11.74 6.21
C ILE A 143 -3.97 -11.10 5.21
N ARG A 144 -3.85 -11.73 4.04
CA ARG A 144 -3.11 -11.19 2.90
C ARG A 144 -3.94 -10.11 2.23
N THR A 145 -3.43 -8.88 2.20
CA THR A 145 -4.20 -7.71 1.73
C THR A 145 -3.38 -6.86 0.76
N ASP A 146 -3.99 -6.49 -0.35
CA ASP A 146 -3.40 -5.55 -1.31
C ASP A 146 -3.58 -4.10 -0.85
N VAL A 147 -2.50 -3.32 -0.95
CA VAL A 147 -2.49 -1.91 -0.58
C VAL A 147 -3.11 -1.08 -1.70
N GLN A 148 -4.21 -0.42 -1.38
CA GLN A 148 -4.95 0.43 -2.29
C GLN A 148 -4.25 1.81 -2.44
N ARG A 149 -3.90 2.14 -3.68
CA ARG A 149 -3.23 3.41 -4.03
C ARG A 149 -4.08 4.38 -4.83
N SER A 150 -5.23 3.90 -5.32
CA SER A 150 -6.16 4.65 -6.14
C SER A 150 -7.54 4.61 -5.51
N GLY A 151 -8.30 5.69 -5.66
CA GLY A 151 -9.65 5.78 -5.14
C GLY A 151 -10.07 7.23 -4.96
N VAL A 152 -11.23 7.41 -4.33
CA VAL A 152 -11.73 8.74 -3.97
C VAL A 152 -10.88 9.27 -2.82
N LYS A 153 -10.11 10.33 -3.08
CA LYS A 153 -9.43 11.09 -2.03
C LYS A 153 -10.40 12.11 -1.46
N VAL A 154 -10.57 12.10 -0.15
CA VAL A 154 -11.39 13.09 0.55
C VAL A 154 -10.49 13.90 1.47
N VAL A 155 -10.75 15.21 1.56
CA VAL A 155 -10.07 16.10 2.50
C VAL A 155 -10.26 15.55 3.91
N VAL A 156 -9.14 15.32 4.58
CA VAL A 156 -9.15 14.83 5.96
C VAL A 156 -9.30 16.04 6.87
N PRO A 157 -10.31 16.07 7.75
CA PRO A 157 -10.42 17.15 8.72
C PRO A 157 -9.21 17.09 9.66
N GLU A 158 -8.56 18.23 9.85
CA GLU A 158 -7.46 18.37 10.80
C GLU A 158 -7.99 18.78 12.17
N ARG A 159 -7.35 18.31 13.23
CA ARG A 159 -7.64 18.77 14.59
C ARG A 159 -7.12 20.21 14.68
N SER A 160 -7.95 21.18 14.33
CA SER A 160 -7.64 22.58 14.57
C SER A 160 -7.42 22.74 16.07
N GLN A 161 -6.16 22.97 16.46
CA GLN A 161 -5.84 23.40 17.81
C GLN A 161 -6.42 24.79 17.95
N SER A 162 -7.62 24.91 18.51
CA SER A 162 -8.09 26.22 18.92
C SER A 162 -7.10 26.74 19.95
N LEU A 163 -6.63 27.97 19.78
CA LEU A 163 -5.76 28.66 20.73
C LEU A 163 -6.33 28.71 22.17
N HIS A 164 -7.61 28.35 22.35
CA HIS A 164 -8.37 28.43 23.60
C HIS A 164 -8.98 27.08 24.05
N GLY A 165 -8.62 25.95 23.44
CA GLY A 165 -9.04 24.61 23.89
C GLY A 165 -10.50 24.24 23.63
N GLU A 166 -11.26 25.04 22.88
CA GLU A 166 -12.61 24.71 22.45
C GLU A 166 -12.62 23.73 21.26
N HIS A 167 -13.54 22.76 21.29
CA HIS A 167 -13.78 21.82 20.20
C HIS A 167 -14.35 22.55 18.98
N VAL A 168 -13.55 22.69 17.94
CA VAL A 168 -14.00 23.27 16.66
C VAL A 168 -14.97 22.31 15.98
N ARG A 169 -16.13 22.86 15.63
CA ARG A 169 -17.20 22.17 14.91
C ARG A 169 -16.80 21.98 13.44
N LEU A 170 -16.53 20.72 13.05
CA LEU A 170 -16.10 20.34 11.70
C LEU A 170 -17.18 20.51 10.61
N ASP A 171 -18.42 20.81 11.00
CA ASP A 171 -19.55 21.05 10.10
C ASP A 171 -19.62 22.51 9.59
N ILE A 172 -18.77 23.41 10.09
CA ILE A 172 -18.73 24.82 9.69
C ILE A 172 -17.38 25.09 8.99
N PRO A 173 -17.36 25.53 7.71
CA PRO A 173 -16.12 25.87 7.03
C PRO A 173 -15.49 27.12 7.68
N HIS A 174 -14.32 26.96 8.30
CA HIS A 174 -13.56 28.06 8.91
C HIS A 174 -12.52 28.62 7.94
N PRO A 175 -12.46 29.95 7.73
CA PRO A 175 -11.64 30.59 6.69
C PRO A 175 -10.13 30.61 6.96
N GLN A 176 -9.63 29.97 8.02
CA GLN A 176 -8.21 30.04 8.43
C GLN A 176 -7.41 28.74 8.31
N SER A 177 -8.00 27.61 7.90
CA SER A 177 -7.26 26.33 7.81
C SER A 177 -6.64 26.06 6.43
N LEU A 178 -6.47 27.09 5.58
CA LEU A 178 -5.97 26.91 4.21
C LEU A 178 -4.44 26.98 4.09
N GLU A 179 -3.74 27.41 5.14
CA GLU A 179 -2.28 27.47 5.17
C GLU A 179 -1.78 26.93 6.50
N GLU A 180 -1.51 25.63 6.59
CA GLU A 180 -0.50 25.15 7.51
C GLU A 180 0.05 23.82 7.00
N ASP A 181 1.37 23.78 6.85
CA ASP A 181 2.15 22.61 6.46
C ASP A 181 1.77 21.44 7.37
N SER A 182 1.06 20.47 6.80
CA SER A 182 0.98 19.11 7.34
C SER A 182 2.37 18.71 7.86
N PRO A 183 2.50 18.30 9.14
CA PRO A 183 3.78 17.83 9.65
C PRO A 183 4.20 16.69 8.74
N LYS A 184 5.25 16.93 7.95
CA LYS A 184 5.83 15.94 7.04
C LYS A 184 6.06 14.68 7.85
N ALA A 185 5.21 13.68 7.63
CA ALA A 185 5.39 12.35 8.19
C ALA A 185 6.84 11.95 7.93
N ASP A 186 7.54 11.51 8.97
CA ASP A 186 8.93 11.11 8.90
C ASP A 186 9.10 10.19 7.67
N PRO A 187 9.87 10.58 6.64
CA PRO A 187 9.96 9.83 5.39
C PRO A 187 10.56 8.43 5.57
N LEU A 188 11.06 8.13 6.78
CA LEU A 188 11.66 6.87 7.18
C LEU A 188 10.66 5.83 7.69
N ARG A 189 9.45 6.22 8.12
CA ARG A 189 8.44 5.27 8.61
C ARG A 189 7.35 5.05 7.56
N LYS A 190 7.38 3.90 6.89
CA LYS A 190 6.30 3.46 6.02
C LYS A 190 5.07 3.13 6.87
N ALA A 191 4.15 4.07 6.98
CA ALA A 191 2.85 3.86 7.56
C ALA A 191 1.84 3.45 6.47
N VAL A 192 0.79 2.74 6.87
CA VAL A 192 -0.41 2.50 6.08
C VAL A 192 -1.64 2.85 6.90
N TYR A 193 -2.74 3.12 6.20
CA TYR A 193 -3.99 3.53 6.79
C TYR A 193 -5.05 2.47 6.56
N LEU A 194 -5.62 1.95 7.63
CA LEU A 194 -6.72 0.99 7.59
C LEU A 194 -8.05 1.75 7.67
N ALA A 195 -8.96 1.44 6.76
CA ALA A 195 -10.35 1.88 6.82
C ALA A 195 -11.16 0.81 7.55
N VAL A 196 -11.85 1.20 8.62
CA VAL A 196 -12.48 0.27 9.56
C VAL A 196 -13.94 0.66 9.76
N ARG A 197 -14.82 -0.34 9.73
CA ARG A 197 -16.18 -0.24 10.25
C ARG A 197 -16.29 -1.10 11.51
N GLU A 198 -16.74 -0.52 12.60
CA GLU A 198 -16.88 -1.21 13.89
C GLU A 198 -18.31 -1.04 14.41
N ASP A 199 -18.89 -2.14 14.89
CA ASP A 199 -20.12 -2.16 15.65
C ASP A 199 -19.84 -2.74 17.07
N ALA A 200 -20.89 -2.91 17.88
CA ALA A 200 -20.74 -3.36 19.26
C ALA A 200 -20.14 -4.77 19.40
N ARG A 201 -20.19 -5.61 18.36
CA ARG A 201 -19.82 -7.03 18.38
C ARG A 201 -18.75 -7.39 17.36
N THR A 202 -18.65 -6.64 16.27
CA THR A 202 -17.81 -6.97 15.12
C THR A 202 -17.04 -5.76 14.62
N ALA A 203 -15.83 -6.00 14.11
CA ALA A 203 -15.07 -5.04 13.33
C ALA A 203 -14.87 -5.63 11.94
N SER A 204 -15.04 -4.81 10.92
CA SER A 204 -14.88 -5.15 9.51
C SER A 204 -13.86 -4.21 8.88
N TRP A 205 -12.83 -4.80 8.29
CA TRP A 205 -11.75 -4.08 7.63
C TRP A 205 -12.15 -3.81 6.18
N ILE A 206 -12.40 -2.55 5.85
CA ILE A 206 -12.81 -2.12 4.51
C ILE A 206 -11.63 -2.21 3.54
N GLY A 207 -10.42 -1.95 4.01
CA GLY A 207 -9.19 -2.11 3.24
C GLY A 207 -7.97 -1.43 3.85
N VAL A 208 -6.82 -1.65 3.22
CA VAL A 208 -5.52 -1.05 3.56
C VAL A 208 -5.12 -0.06 2.47
N TYR A 209 -4.73 1.14 2.85
CA TYR A 209 -4.48 2.26 1.94
C TYR A 209 -3.11 2.90 2.20
N GLU A 210 -2.49 3.42 1.14
CA GLU A 210 -1.21 4.14 1.24
C GLU A 210 -1.38 5.55 1.82
N ASP A 211 -2.57 6.14 1.72
CA ASP A 211 -2.85 7.54 2.07
C ASP A 211 -4.07 7.63 2.99
N LYS A 212 -3.95 8.44 4.04
CA LYS A 212 -5.02 8.73 5.01
C LYS A 212 -6.28 9.24 4.32
N SER A 213 -6.13 10.06 3.29
CA SER A 213 -7.23 10.65 2.51
C SER A 213 -7.98 9.61 1.69
N LEU A 214 -7.29 8.56 1.24
CA LEU A 214 -7.89 7.42 0.55
C LEU A 214 -8.66 6.52 1.52
N ALA A 215 -8.05 6.19 2.66
CA ALA A 215 -8.71 5.40 3.69
C ALA A 215 -9.99 6.09 4.19
N TRP A 216 -9.91 7.40 4.42
CA TRP A 216 -11.08 8.17 4.83
C TRP A 216 -12.16 8.22 3.76
N GLY A 217 -11.78 8.40 2.49
CA GLY A 217 -12.73 8.30 1.37
C GLY A 217 -13.42 6.92 1.30
N ALA A 218 -12.71 5.84 1.58
CA ALA A 218 -13.27 4.50 1.65
C ALA A 218 -14.26 4.33 2.82
N CYS A 219 -13.93 4.86 4.00
CA CYS A 219 -14.86 4.89 5.14
C CYS A 219 -16.16 5.62 4.82
N LEU A 220 -16.08 6.80 4.20
CA LEU A 220 -17.26 7.57 3.80
C LEU A 220 -18.07 6.89 2.70
N LYS A 221 -17.40 6.21 1.77
CA LYS A 221 -18.05 5.40 0.75
C LYS A 221 -18.80 4.23 1.38
N ASP A 222 -18.17 3.48 2.28
CA ASP A 222 -18.82 2.36 2.99
C ASP A 222 -20.02 2.85 3.81
N LYS A 223 -19.86 3.96 4.55
CA LYS A 223 -20.96 4.62 5.25
C LYS A 223 -22.12 4.94 4.31
N ALA A 224 -21.85 5.57 3.16
CA ALA A 224 -22.88 5.89 2.19
C ALA A 224 -23.62 4.63 1.69
N MET A 225 -22.89 3.54 1.43
CA MET A 225 -23.48 2.26 1.05
C MET A 225 -24.39 1.69 2.15
N CYS A 226 -23.97 1.75 3.41
CA CYS A 226 -24.81 1.33 4.55
C CYS A 226 -26.06 2.20 4.67
N THR A 227 -25.95 3.52 4.43
CA THR A 227 -27.10 4.43 4.50
C THR A 227 -28.13 4.23 3.38
N VAL A 228 -27.74 3.61 2.27
CA VAL A 228 -28.68 3.21 1.21
C VAL A 228 -29.54 2.03 1.66
N ALA A 229 -28.99 1.12 2.48
CA ALA A 229 -29.70 -0.04 2.99
C ALA A 229 -30.47 0.23 4.28
N ASN A 230 -29.98 1.13 5.14
CA ASN A 230 -30.50 1.39 6.47
C ASN A 230 -30.53 2.89 6.76
N THR A 231 -31.58 3.39 7.40
CA THR A 231 -31.64 4.79 7.82
C THR A 231 -30.56 5.08 8.87
N LEU A 232 -29.80 6.16 8.65
CA LEU A 232 -28.79 6.64 9.59
C LEU A 232 -29.33 7.81 10.41
N SER A 233 -29.17 7.72 11.73
CA SER A 233 -29.49 8.75 12.70
C SER A 233 -28.31 9.04 13.62
N GLU A 234 -28.36 10.16 14.37
CA GLU A 234 -27.34 10.51 15.38
C GLU A 234 -25.89 10.55 14.83
N GLU A 235 -25.68 11.06 13.62
CA GLU A 235 -24.32 11.17 13.05
C GLU A 235 -23.46 12.15 13.84
N VAL A 236 -22.31 11.66 14.31
CA VAL A 236 -21.29 12.46 14.99
C VAL A 236 -19.96 12.25 14.29
N ARG A 237 -19.35 13.34 13.83
CA ARG A 237 -17.99 13.36 13.27
C ARG A 237 -17.03 13.85 14.33
N SER A 238 -15.88 13.19 14.43
CA SER A 238 -14.82 13.56 15.35
C SER A 238 -13.46 13.14 14.81
N ILE A 239 -12.40 13.57 15.50
CA ILE A 239 -11.03 13.19 15.21
C ILE A 239 -10.50 12.50 16.47
N SER A 240 -9.94 11.32 16.32
CA SER A 240 -9.34 10.56 17.43
C SER A 240 -8.06 11.22 17.94
N ASP A 241 -7.54 10.71 19.06
CA ASP A 241 -6.29 11.22 19.64
C ASP A 241 -5.07 11.05 18.73
N GLU A 242 -5.11 10.09 17.81
CA GLU A 242 -4.10 9.86 16.77
C GLU A 242 -4.27 10.78 15.54
N ASN A 243 -5.06 11.84 15.67
CA ASN A 243 -5.46 12.71 14.56
C ASN A 243 -6.16 11.94 13.43
N MET A 244 -6.82 10.82 13.70
CA MET A 244 -7.50 10.03 12.67
C MET A 244 -8.99 10.38 12.59
N PRO A 245 -9.55 10.61 11.39
CA PRO A 245 -10.95 10.93 11.24
C PRO A 245 -11.83 9.73 11.57
N GLN A 246 -12.94 10.00 12.25
CA GLN A 246 -13.97 9.03 12.54
C GLN A 246 -15.37 9.65 12.43
N VAL A 247 -16.32 8.83 12.02
CA VAL A 247 -17.75 9.16 12.03
C VAL A 247 -18.48 8.01 12.70
N SER A 248 -19.36 8.33 13.64
CA SER A 248 -20.23 7.34 14.30
C SER A 248 -21.68 7.73 14.08
N GLY A 249 -22.57 6.75 14.09
CA GLY A 249 -24.00 6.98 14.03
C GLY A 249 -24.79 5.72 14.32
N ARG A 250 -26.10 5.86 14.42
CA ARG A 250 -27.02 4.75 14.65
C ARG A 250 -27.69 4.34 13.34
N LEU A 251 -27.48 3.10 12.94
CA LEU A 251 -28.17 2.48 11.81
C LEU A 251 -29.35 1.64 12.31
N ASP A 252 -30.52 1.86 11.70
CA ASP A 252 -31.72 1.09 12.03
C ASP A 252 -31.50 -0.41 11.79
N GLY A 253 -31.71 -1.22 12.83
CA GLY A 253 -31.49 -2.67 12.83
C GLY A 253 -30.08 -3.13 13.19
N LEU A 254 -29.05 -2.30 13.02
CA LEU A 254 -27.64 -2.65 13.31
C LEU A 254 -27.09 -1.99 14.57
N GLY A 255 -27.75 -0.95 15.08
CA GLY A 255 -27.31 -0.23 16.27
C GLY A 255 -26.26 0.82 15.96
N ARG A 256 -25.37 1.10 16.93
CA ARG A 256 -24.32 2.12 16.78
C ARG A 256 -23.15 1.54 15.99
N VAL A 257 -22.78 2.22 14.92
CA VAL A 257 -21.69 1.86 14.02
C VAL A 257 -20.73 3.04 13.92
N THR A 258 -19.44 2.73 13.87
CA THR A 258 -18.36 3.71 13.74
C THR A 258 -17.51 3.38 12.51
N TRP A 259 -17.32 4.35 11.63
CA TRP A 259 -16.36 4.29 10.55
C TRP A 259 -15.15 5.15 10.92
N LYS A 260 -13.97 4.56 10.96
CA LYS A 260 -12.75 5.24 11.39
C LYS A 260 -11.55 4.83 10.56
N THR A 261 -10.57 5.73 10.53
CA THR A 261 -9.25 5.43 9.97
C THR A 261 -8.30 5.08 11.11
N GLN A 262 -7.39 4.14 10.88
CA GLN A 262 -6.34 3.79 11.84
C GLN A 262 -4.99 3.74 11.13
N GLU A 263 -3.96 4.29 11.75
CA GLU A 263 -2.60 4.28 11.22
C GLU A 263 -1.81 3.10 11.79
N TYR A 264 -1.12 2.37 10.92
CA TYR A 264 -0.27 1.25 11.30
C TYR A 264 1.10 1.37 10.65
N GLN A 265 2.15 1.16 11.44
CA GLN A 265 3.51 1.04 10.92
C GLN A 265 3.68 -0.35 10.29
N ILE A 266 4.35 -0.40 9.13
CA ILE A 266 4.65 -1.67 8.47
C ILE A 266 5.88 -2.31 9.14
N HIS A 267 5.70 -3.48 9.74
CA HIS A 267 6.78 -4.26 10.31
C HIS A 267 7.53 -5.06 9.23
N GLY A 268 8.85 -4.93 9.22
CA GLY A 268 9.78 -5.61 8.32
C GLY A 268 10.44 -6.84 8.95
N PRO A 269 11.06 -7.72 8.15
CA PRO A 269 12.03 -8.67 8.68
C PRO A 269 13.13 -7.88 9.40
N ARG A 270 13.48 -8.28 10.64
CA ARG A 270 14.65 -7.73 11.32
C ARG A 270 15.88 -8.09 10.48
N GLN A 271 16.60 -7.10 9.98
CA GLN A 271 17.92 -7.29 9.39
C GLN A 271 18.94 -7.54 10.48
#